data_AF-A0A378BXL5-F1
#
_entry.id   AF-A0A378BXL5-F1
#
_cell.length_a   1.000
_cell.length_b   1.000
_cell.length_c   1.000
_cell.angle_alpha   90.00
_cell.angle_beta   90.00
_cell.angle_gamma   90.00
#
_symmetry.space_group_name_H-M   'P 1'
#
loop_
_entity.id
_entity.type
_entity.pdbx_description
1 polymer ?
#
loop_
_entity_poly.entity_id
_entity_poly.type
_entity_poly.pdbx_seq_one_letter_code
_entity_poly.pdbx_strand_id
1 'polypeptide(L)'
;MAKGWNIDPAAFAGLVADDVKLRQRTIATELLNEIVKRSPVGNPELWAINATAVQYNKAVGEWNESLYADPANLTKTGRLRKKVRVNDSMDIRRPAEYRAGTFRASHFVSIGEPNHSVPTEPDPRGTMTFLNGKISLTRRQPTR
;
A
#
# COMPACT_ATOMS: atom_id res chain seq x y z
N MET A 1 -13.62 5.77 -60.18
CA MET A 1 -13.92 4.57 -59.36
C MET A 1 -13.79 4.97 -57.91
N ALA A 2 -14.87 4.92 -57.12
CA ALA A 2 -14.79 5.23 -55.71
C ALA A 2 -13.86 4.21 -55.03
N LYS A 3 -12.90 4.70 -54.25
CA LYS A 3 -11.96 3.86 -53.49
C LYS A 3 -12.75 3.21 -52.35
N GLY A 4 -13.43 2.11 -52.67
CA GLY A 4 -14.31 1.40 -51.75
C GLY A 4 -13.54 0.73 -50.61
N TRP A 5 -14.21 0.56 -49.48
CA TRP A 5 -13.66 -0.17 -48.33
C TRP A 5 -13.31 -1.60 -48.74
N ASN A 6 -12.12 -2.07 -48.36
CA ASN A 6 -11.66 -3.42 -48.66
C ASN A 6 -12.22 -4.48 -47.69
N ILE A 7 -12.96 -4.03 -46.67
CA ILE A 7 -13.65 -4.81 -45.64
C ILE A 7 -14.99 -4.14 -45.33
N ASP A 8 -16.00 -4.93 -44.96
CA ASP A 8 -17.29 -4.39 -44.53
C ASP A 8 -17.10 -3.43 -43.34
N PRO A 9 -17.68 -2.20 -43.37
CA PRO A 9 -17.51 -1.23 -42.29
C PRO A 9 -17.94 -1.73 -40.90
N ALA A 10 -18.95 -2.60 -40.80
CA ALA A 10 -19.36 -3.17 -39.51
C ALA A 10 -18.33 -4.20 -39.02
N ALA A 11 -17.78 -5.01 -39.93
CA ALA A 11 -16.65 -5.90 -39.62
C ALA A 11 -15.40 -5.11 -39.19
N PHE A 12 -15.09 -3.99 -39.85
CA PHE A 12 -14.01 -3.10 -39.45
C PHE A 12 -14.23 -2.53 -38.04
N ALA A 13 -15.44 -2.05 -37.74
CA ALA A 13 -15.78 -1.53 -36.43
C ALA A 13 -15.60 -2.59 -35.32
N GLY A 14 -15.95 -3.85 -35.61
CA GLY A 14 -15.69 -4.99 -34.72
C GLY A 14 -14.20 -5.20 -34.45
N LEU A 15 -13.37 -5.21 -35.49
CA LEU A 15 -11.91 -5.34 -35.37
C LEU A 15 -11.30 -4.21 -34.54
N VAL A 16 -11.70 -2.96 -34.80
CA VAL A 16 -11.22 -1.80 -34.04
C VAL A 16 -11.64 -1.90 -32.57
N ALA A 17 -12.87 -2.34 -32.28
CA ALA A 17 -13.32 -2.51 -30.91
C ALA A 17 -12.49 -3.56 -30.14
N ASP A 18 -12.11 -4.65 -30.81
CA ASP A 18 -11.28 -5.70 -30.20
C ASP A 18 -9.82 -5.26 -30.01
N ASP A 19 -9.24 -4.57 -30.99
CA ASP A 19 -7.89 -4.00 -30.89
C ASP A 19 -7.79 -2.95 -29.77
N VAL A 20 -8.81 -2.09 -29.63
CA VAL A 20 -8.88 -1.09 -28.56
C VAL A 20 -8.95 -1.77 -27.19
N LYS A 21 -9.78 -2.82 -27.03
CA LYS A 21 -9.85 -3.59 -25.77
C LYS A 21 -8.51 -4.23 -25.42
N LEU A 22 -7.81 -4.78 -26.42
CA LEU A 22 -6.50 -5.41 -26.21
C LEU A 22 -5.44 -4.40 -25.78
N ARG A 23 -5.39 -3.22 -26.43
CA ARG A 23 -4.50 -2.11 -26.05
C ARG A 23 -4.80 -1.59 -24.65
N GLN A 24 -6.08 -1.41 -24.30
CA GLN A 24 -6.48 -0.97 -22.95
C GLN A 24 -5.98 -1.92 -21.86
N ARG A 25 -6.11 -3.24 -22.06
CA ARG A 25 -5.62 -4.25 -21.11
C ARG A 25 -4.11 -4.25 -20.96
N THR A 26 -3.40 -4.05 -22.06
CA THR A 26 -1.93 -3.99 -22.08
C THR A 26 -1.44 -2.81 -21.25
N ILE A 27 -1.95 -1.60 -21.54
CA ILE A 27 -1.59 -0.38 -20.81
C ILE A 27 -1.93 -0.50 -19.32
N ALA A 28 -3.12 -1.01 -18.98
CA ALA A 28 -3.53 -1.20 -17.60
C ALA A 28 -2.60 -2.17 -16.83
N THR A 29 -2.13 -3.23 -17.50
CA THR A 29 -1.19 -4.20 -16.91
C THR A 29 0.19 -3.56 -16.67
N GLU A 30 0.67 -2.77 -17.63
CA GLU A 30 1.96 -2.07 -17.51
C GLU A 30 1.92 -1.01 -16.40
N LEU A 31 0.85 -0.21 -16.33
CA LEU A 31 0.64 0.76 -15.26
C LEU A 31 0.58 0.09 -13.88
N LEU A 32 -0.19 -0.98 -13.75
CA LEU A 32 -0.24 -1.76 -12.51
C LEU A 32 1.17 -2.24 -12.13
N ASN A 33 1.95 -2.73 -13.10
CA ASN A 33 3.28 -3.23 -12.82
C ASN A 33 4.24 -2.15 -12.33
N GLU A 34 4.22 -0.99 -12.98
CA GLU A 34 5.00 0.20 -12.61
C GLU A 34 4.66 0.68 -11.20
N ILE A 35 3.36 0.80 -10.91
CA ILE A 35 2.87 1.26 -9.61
C ILE A 35 3.31 0.30 -8.50
N VAL A 36 3.02 -1.00 -8.63
CA VAL A 36 3.36 -2.01 -7.61
C VAL A 36 4.86 -2.11 -7.39
N LYS A 37 5.70 -2.01 -8.43
CA LYS A 37 7.17 -2.06 -8.26
C LYS A 37 7.71 -0.83 -7.52
N ARG A 38 7.14 0.34 -7.78
CA ARG A 38 7.56 1.62 -7.17
C ARG A 38 6.96 1.85 -5.79
N SER A 39 5.89 1.13 -5.41
CA SER A 39 5.31 1.23 -4.08
C SER A 39 6.32 0.81 -3.01
N PRO A 40 6.53 1.64 -1.97
CA PRO A 40 7.36 1.27 -0.83
C PRO A 40 6.79 0.05 -0.12
N VAL A 41 7.68 -0.82 0.36
CA VAL A 41 7.32 -1.98 1.18
C VAL A 41 7.99 -1.83 2.52
N GLY A 42 7.22 -2.05 3.58
CA GLY A 42 7.78 -2.23 4.91
C GLY A 42 8.84 -3.33 4.93
N ASN A 43 10.03 -3.08 5.48
CA ASN A 43 11.05 -4.12 5.63
C ASN A 43 11.01 -4.67 7.07
N PRO A 44 10.52 -5.92 7.28
CA PRO A 44 10.41 -6.51 8.60
C PRO A 44 11.76 -6.64 9.32
N GLU A 45 12.86 -6.88 8.60
CA GLU A 45 14.20 -7.00 9.18
C GLU A 45 14.71 -5.65 9.70
N LEU A 46 14.37 -4.55 9.02
CA LEU A 46 14.68 -3.19 9.50
C LEU A 46 13.84 -2.80 10.72
N TRP A 47 12.62 -3.33 10.84
CA TRP A 47 11.80 -3.13 12.03
C TRP A 47 12.27 -3.96 13.21
N ALA A 48 12.78 -5.17 12.96
CA ALA A 48 13.35 -6.03 13.99
C ALA A 48 14.53 -5.35 14.72
N ILE A 49 15.37 -4.61 14.00
CA ILE A 49 16.47 -3.82 14.60
C ILE A 49 15.95 -2.80 15.63
N ASN A 50 14.81 -2.18 15.34
CA ASN A 50 14.21 -1.19 16.23
C ASN A 50 13.23 -1.80 17.24
N ALA A 51 12.98 -3.11 17.21
CA ALA A 51 11.98 -3.74 18.08
C ALA A 51 12.32 -3.50 19.55
N THR A 52 13.58 -3.68 19.94
CA THR A 52 14.05 -3.40 21.31
C THR A 52 13.89 -1.93 21.67
N ALA A 53 14.26 -1.01 20.78
CA ALA A 53 14.12 0.42 21.01
C ALA A 53 12.64 0.83 21.20
N VAL A 54 11.74 0.28 20.38
CA VAL A 54 10.30 0.51 20.50
C VAL A 54 9.75 -0.02 21.82
N GLN A 55 10.10 -1.25 22.20
CA GLN A 55 9.65 -1.84 23.47
C GLN A 55 10.17 -1.05 24.68
N TYR A 56 11.45 -0.66 24.64
CA TYR A 56 12.05 0.16 25.70
C TYR A 56 11.35 1.53 25.83
N ASN A 57 11.18 2.24 24.71
CA ASN A 57 10.51 3.55 24.71
C ASN A 57 9.06 3.45 25.20
N LYS A 58 8.37 2.35 24.84
CA LYS A 58 7.02 2.05 25.36
C LYS A 58 7.05 1.86 26.87
N ALA A 59 7.98 1.05 27.39
CA ALA A 59 8.12 0.81 28.83
C ALA A 59 8.42 2.10 29.61
N VAL A 60 9.26 3.00 29.07
CA VAL A 60 9.51 4.32 29.69
C VAL A 60 8.23 5.18 29.71
N GLY A 61 7.42 5.12 28.65
CA GLY A 61 6.10 5.75 28.60
C GLY A 61 5.14 5.21 29.65
N GLU A 62 4.97 3.89 29.70
CA GLU A 62 4.11 3.20 30.67
C GLU A 62 4.54 3.47 32.11
N TRP A 63 5.86 3.50 32.37
CA TRP A 63 6.38 3.91 33.67
C TRP A 63 5.97 5.34 34.02
N ASN A 64 6.16 6.29 33.11
CA ASN A 64 5.77 7.67 33.32
C ASN A 64 4.26 7.84 33.52
N GLU A 65 3.43 7.02 32.85
CA GLU A 65 1.98 6.97 33.05
C GLU A 65 1.63 6.48 34.45
N SER A 66 2.32 5.43 34.94
CA SER A 66 2.11 4.89 36.29
C SER A 66 2.39 5.93 37.39
N LEU A 67 3.30 6.87 37.14
CA LEU A 67 3.66 7.93 38.11
C LEU A 67 2.53 8.95 38.32
N TYR A 68 1.54 9.03 37.44
CA TYR A 68 0.35 9.87 37.64
C TYR A 68 -0.57 9.34 38.74
N ALA A 69 -0.43 8.09 39.16
CA ALA A 69 -1.23 7.50 40.24
C ALA A 69 -0.95 8.13 41.61
N ASP A 70 0.24 8.71 41.79
CA ASP A 70 0.62 9.37 43.04
C ASP A 70 0.41 10.89 42.96
N PRO A 71 -0.50 11.47 43.77
CA PRO A 71 -0.74 12.91 43.81
C PRO A 71 0.51 13.74 44.16
N ALA A 72 1.47 13.19 44.89
CA ALA A 72 2.70 13.90 45.27
C ALA A 72 3.59 14.20 44.04
N ASN A 73 3.49 13.38 42.99
CA ASN A 73 4.27 13.52 41.77
C ASN A 73 3.74 14.60 40.82
N LEU A 74 2.57 15.15 41.13
CA LEU A 74 1.88 16.14 40.29
C LEU A 74 2.23 17.57 40.69
N THR A 75 2.20 18.45 39.71
CA THR A 75 2.15 19.90 39.91
C THR A 75 0.76 20.32 40.36
N LYS A 76 0.61 21.57 40.82
CA LYS A 76 -0.71 22.16 41.12
C LYS A 76 -1.70 22.13 39.94
N THR A 77 -1.20 21.92 38.72
CA THR A 77 -1.96 21.85 37.47
C THR A 77 -2.22 20.41 36.98
N GLY A 78 -1.87 19.39 37.78
CA GLY A 78 -2.12 17.99 37.43
C GLY A 78 -1.15 17.38 36.41
N ARG A 79 -0.02 18.05 36.10
CA ARG A 79 1.03 17.50 35.23
C ARG A 79 2.11 16.83 36.06
N LEU A 80 2.77 15.81 35.53
CA LEU A 80 3.90 15.18 36.20
C LEU A 80 5.05 16.19 36.38
N ARG A 81 5.65 16.23 37.57
CA ARG A 81 6.80 17.09 37.87
C ARG A 81 8.01 16.71 37.01
N LYS A 82 8.73 17.71 36.49
CA LYS A 82 9.90 17.51 35.61
C LYS A 82 10.99 16.63 36.23
N LYS A 83 11.21 16.71 37.54
CA LYS A 83 12.21 15.90 38.27
C LYS A 83 11.80 14.44 38.44
N VAL A 84 10.50 14.14 38.39
CA VAL A 84 9.93 12.80 38.60
C VAL A 84 9.81 12.06 37.27
N ARG A 85 9.54 12.79 36.19
CA ARG A 85 9.45 12.23 34.84
C ARG A 85 10.79 11.64 34.40
N VAL A 86 10.76 10.37 33.97
CA VAL A 86 11.90 9.73 33.30
C VAL A 86 12.02 10.29 31.89
N ASN A 87 13.19 10.81 31.55
CA ASN A 87 13.51 11.34 30.23
C ASN A 87 14.62 10.48 29.62
N ASP A 88 14.28 9.24 29.32
CA ASP A 88 15.17 8.26 28.70
C ASP A 88 14.47 7.69 27.45
N SER A 89 15.25 7.34 26.44
CA SER A 89 14.77 6.75 25.20
C SER A 89 15.91 6.12 24.42
N MET A 90 15.62 5.03 23.73
CA MET A 90 16.49 4.48 22.69
C MET A 90 16.23 5.13 21.34
N ASP A 91 17.32 5.39 20.62
CA ASP A 91 17.27 5.91 19.25
C ASP A 91 16.65 4.88 18.30
N ILE A 92 15.64 5.31 17.54
CA ILE A 92 15.05 4.51 16.46
C ILE A 92 15.84 4.82 15.18
N ARG A 93 16.50 3.79 14.63
CA ARG A 93 17.31 3.94 13.42
C ARG A 93 16.46 3.75 12.17
N ARG A 94 16.43 4.77 11.32
CA ARG A 94 15.92 4.66 9.96
C ARG A 94 17.10 4.64 8.97
N PRO A 95 17.31 3.56 8.20
CA PRO A 95 18.34 3.58 7.15
C PRO A 95 18.06 4.70 6.14
N ALA A 96 19.13 5.35 5.66
CA ALA A 96 19.03 6.54 4.80
C ALA A 96 18.18 6.30 3.52
N GLU A 97 18.20 5.08 2.99
CA GLU A 97 17.49 4.71 1.76
C GLU A 97 16.10 4.09 2.02
N TYR A 98 15.70 3.92 3.29
CA TYR A 98 14.44 3.27 3.63
C TYR A 98 13.25 4.23 3.47
N ARG A 99 12.37 3.97 2.50
CA ARG A 99 11.04 4.60 2.41
C ARG A 99 10.01 3.74 3.14
N ALA A 100 9.56 4.22 4.28
CA ALA A 100 8.43 3.63 4.99
C ALA A 100 7.14 3.83 4.18
N GLY A 101 6.35 2.77 4.05
CA GLY A 101 5.03 2.85 3.44
C GLY A 101 4.30 1.53 3.58
N THR A 102 2.98 1.63 3.73
CA THR A 102 2.07 0.50 3.66
C THR A 102 1.81 0.16 2.20
N PHE A 103 1.97 -1.13 1.90
CA PHE A 103 1.29 -1.90 0.86
C PHE A 103 1.69 -1.70 -0.61
N ARG A 104 2.43 -2.68 -1.14
CA ARG A 104 2.27 -3.10 -2.54
C ARG A 104 0.85 -3.58 -2.83
N ALA A 105 0.21 -4.24 -1.86
CA ALA A 105 -1.11 -4.82 -2.00
C ALA A 105 -2.27 -3.83 -2.20
N SER A 106 -2.13 -2.52 -1.97
CA SER A 106 -3.26 -1.59 -2.06
C SER A 106 -3.64 -1.19 -3.51
N HIS A 107 -2.82 -1.54 -4.51
CA HIS A 107 -3.01 -1.07 -5.88
C HIS A 107 -3.75 -2.11 -6.73
N PHE A 108 -4.99 -1.80 -7.09
CA PHE A 108 -5.81 -2.60 -8.00
C PHE A 108 -6.19 -1.79 -9.23
N VAL A 109 -6.13 -2.44 -10.39
CA VAL A 109 -6.63 -1.89 -11.66
C VAL A 109 -7.64 -2.88 -12.22
N SER A 110 -8.83 -2.40 -12.58
CA SER A 110 -9.88 -3.19 -13.22
C SER A 110 -10.42 -2.45 -14.45
N ILE A 111 -10.92 -3.20 -15.43
CA ILE A 111 -11.54 -2.67 -16.64
C ILE A 111 -12.96 -3.22 -16.73
N GLY A 112 -13.93 -2.33 -16.96
CA GLY A 112 -15.34 -2.70 -17.19
C GLY A 112 -16.20 -2.76 -15.93
N GLU A 113 -15.63 -3.12 -14.77
CA GLU A 113 -16.30 -3.04 -13.47
C GLU A 113 -15.33 -2.60 -12.37
N PRO A 114 -15.75 -1.79 -11.38
CA PRO A 114 -14.90 -1.43 -10.25
C PRO A 114 -14.55 -2.64 -9.39
N ASN A 115 -13.28 -2.76 -8.98
CA ASN A 115 -12.87 -3.71 -7.96
C ASN A 115 -12.90 -3.07 -6.57
N HIS A 116 -13.66 -3.66 -5.65
CA HIS A 116 -13.79 -3.20 -4.26
C HIS A 116 -13.04 -4.08 -3.25
N SER A 117 -12.18 -5.01 -3.71
CA SER A 117 -11.41 -5.87 -2.83
C SER A 117 -10.43 -5.07 -1.98
N VAL A 118 -10.49 -5.24 -0.66
CA VAL A 118 -9.48 -4.73 0.27
C VAL A 118 -8.63 -5.91 0.74
N PRO A 119 -7.36 -5.99 0.35
CA PRO A 119 -6.48 -7.07 0.77
C PRO A 119 -6.15 -6.89 2.23
N THR A 120 -6.42 -7.95 2.98
CA THR A 120 -6.18 -7.99 4.44
C THR A 120 -4.78 -8.53 4.75
N GLU A 121 -4.16 -9.24 3.80
CA GLU A 121 -2.87 -9.88 3.97
C GLU A 121 -1.72 -8.98 3.49
N PRO A 122 -0.59 -8.91 4.22
CA PRO A 122 0.63 -8.28 3.74
C PRO A 122 1.17 -9.00 2.50
N ASP A 123 1.45 -8.26 1.41
CA ASP A 123 2.17 -8.75 0.23
C ASP A 123 3.50 -8.01 0.05
N PRO A 124 4.58 -8.40 0.77
CA PRO A 124 5.85 -7.69 0.71
C PRO A 124 6.54 -7.77 -0.65
N ARG A 125 6.28 -8.82 -1.43
CA ARG A 125 6.89 -9.01 -2.75
C ARG A 125 6.03 -8.41 -3.88
N GLY A 126 4.75 -8.14 -3.63
CA GLY A 126 3.78 -7.67 -4.63
C GLY A 126 3.24 -8.81 -5.51
N THR A 127 3.69 -10.05 -5.29
CA THR A 127 3.41 -11.20 -6.18
C THR A 127 1.93 -11.52 -6.27
N MET A 128 1.21 -11.45 -5.15
CA MET A 128 -0.23 -11.71 -5.12
C MET A 128 -0.99 -10.56 -5.77
N THR A 129 -0.53 -9.32 -5.57
CA THR A 129 -1.08 -8.12 -6.20
C THR A 129 -0.98 -8.18 -7.73
N PHE A 130 0.17 -8.62 -8.25
CA PHE A 130 0.37 -8.85 -9.69
C PHE A 130 -0.57 -9.92 -10.24
N LEU A 131 -0.70 -11.04 -9.55
CA LEU A 131 -1.55 -12.15 -9.98
C LEU A 131 -3.02 -11.73 -10.00
N ASN A 132 -3.49 -11.08 -8.94
CA ASN A 132 -4.86 -10.62 -8.82
C ASN A 132 -5.21 -9.58 -9.89
N GLY A 133 -4.34 -8.59 -10.10
CA GLY A 133 -4.57 -7.59 -11.14
C GLY A 133 -4.56 -8.17 -12.55
N LYS A 134 -3.66 -9.13 -12.86
CA LYS A 134 -3.69 -9.85 -14.13
C LYS A 134 -4.98 -10.62 -14.34
N ILE A 135 -5.49 -11.30 -13.31
CA ILE A 135 -6.76 -12.05 -13.39
C ILE A 135 -7.93 -11.09 -13.67
N SER A 136 -8.02 -9.97 -12.94
CA SER A 136 -9.07 -8.96 -13.14
C SER A 136 -9.03 -8.32 -14.53
N LEU A 137 -7.83 -8.12 -15.11
CA LEU A 137 -7.66 -7.55 -16.45
C LEU A 137 -7.91 -8.57 -17.58
N THR A 138 -7.75 -9.87 -17.29
CA THR A 138 -7.91 -10.94 -18.28
C THR A 138 -9.32 -11.53 -18.29
N ARG A 139 -10.11 -11.31 -17.22
CA ARG A 139 -11.51 -11.78 -17.17
C ARG A 139 -12.29 -11.17 -18.33
N ARG A 140 -12.76 -12.02 -19.26
CA ARG A 140 -13.71 -11.60 -20.31
C ARG A 140 -14.95 -11.08 -19.59
N GLN A 141 -15.35 -9.85 -19.86
CA GLN A 141 -16.71 -9.43 -19.52
C GLN A 141 -17.67 -10.42 -20.19
N PRO A 142 -18.70 -10.91 -19.48
CA PRO A 142 -19.76 -11.68 -20.12
C PRO A 142 -20.35 -10.79 -21.22
N THR A 143 -20.35 -11.30 -22.45
CA THR A 143 -21.03 -10.68 -23.58
C THR A 143 -22.51 -10.53 -23.20
N ARG A 144 -22.98 -9.28 -23.09
CA ARG A 144 -24.40 -8.96 -23.07
C ARG A 144 -24.96 -9.02 -24.48
#